data_AF-A0A8X6JHA9-F1
#
_entry.id   AF-A0A8X6JHA9-F1
#
_cell.length_a   1.000
_cell.length_b   1.000
_cell.length_c   1.000
_cell.angle_alpha   90.00
_cell.angle_beta   90.00
_cell.angle_gamma   90.00
#
_symmetry.space_group_name_H-M   'P 1'
#
loop_
_entity.id
_entity.type
_entity.pdbx_description
1 polymer ?
#
loop_
_entity_poly.entity_id
_entity_poly.type
_entity_poly.pdbx_seq_one_letter_code
_entity_poly.pdbx_strand_id
1 'polypeptide(L)'
;MKDINCEVSEESSHNEQHVTSSDEPTESAFPTNPVANLPSTHRNIKFIQLILVLMLHSFYCRRESCAVTTCSMLKRLLRHLRLCSSGRQCPLRQCYPTSIIFRHWRGCAKHDCNICMPVIAATKRVAERERRRRMLQVKTRLLNRLNHIL
;
A
#
# COMPACT_ATOMS: atom_id res chain seq x y z
N MET A 1 5.52 3.93 -19.01
CA MET A 1 6.66 3.93 -18.08
C MET A 1 6.45 2.94 -16.96
N LYS A 2 6.45 1.66 -17.31
CA LYS A 2 6.66 0.54 -16.38
C LYS A 2 7.41 -0.50 -17.19
N ASP A 3 8.67 -0.20 -17.47
CA ASP A 3 9.60 -1.06 -18.18
C ASP A 3 10.79 -1.23 -17.26
N ILE A 4 11.12 -2.49 -16.95
CA ILE A 4 12.46 -3.01 -16.69
C ILE A 4 12.31 -4.54 -16.76
N ASN A 5 12.85 -5.05 -17.87
CA ASN A 5 13.18 -6.43 -18.13
C ASN A 5 14.49 -6.75 -17.38
N CYS A 6 14.61 -7.95 -16.80
CA CYS A 6 15.91 -8.51 -16.44
C CYS A 6 15.79 -10.04 -16.42
N GLU A 7 16.15 -10.63 -17.55
CA GLU A 7 16.58 -12.00 -17.73
C GLU A 7 17.90 -12.21 -16.97
N VAL A 8 18.06 -13.32 -16.23
CA VAL A 8 19.22 -14.25 -16.24
C VAL A 8 18.78 -15.57 -15.59
N SER A 9 19.34 -16.65 -16.13
CA SER A 9 19.01 -18.08 -16.16
C SER A 9 19.33 -18.94 -14.92
N GLU A 10 19.00 -20.22 -15.09
CA GLU A 10 18.90 -21.37 -14.18
C GLU A 10 20.23 -22.02 -13.71
N GLU A 11 20.09 -22.85 -12.65
CA GLU A 11 20.84 -24.06 -12.18
C GLU A 11 21.15 -23.97 -10.66
N SER A 12 21.25 -25.00 -9.81
CA SER A 12 20.66 -26.33 -9.57
C SER A 12 21.26 -26.85 -8.22
N SER A 13 20.45 -27.57 -7.43
CA SER A 13 20.78 -28.68 -6.47
C SER A 13 21.59 -28.55 -5.14
N HIS A 14 20.95 -29.07 -4.07
CA HIS A 14 21.43 -29.87 -2.89
C HIS A 14 22.38 -29.22 -1.85
N ASN A 15 22.44 -29.54 -0.55
CA ASN A 15 21.64 -30.24 0.48
C ASN A 15 22.34 -30.01 1.87
N GLU A 16 21.62 -30.25 2.98
CA GLU A 16 22.06 -30.60 4.38
C GLU A 16 22.27 -29.57 5.52
N GLN A 17 21.34 -29.65 6.50
CA GLN A 17 21.44 -29.79 7.99
C GLN A 17 22.36 -28.86 8.83
N HIS A 18 21.84 -28.00 9.71
CA HIS A 18 21.35 -28.16 11.12
C HIS A 18 22.38 -27.73 12.18
N VAL A 19 22.13 -26.64 12.92
CA VAL A 19 22.56 -26.45 14.33
C VAL A 19 21.58 -25.52 15.05
N THR A 20 21.16 -25.91 16.25
CA THR A 20 20.33 -25.17 17.21
C THR A 20 21.16 -24.23 18.08
N SER A 21 20.64 -23.05 18.42
CA SER A 21 20.81 -22.44 19.76
C SER A 21 19.97 -21.17 19.89
N SER A 22 19.41 -21.05 21.08
CA SER A 22 18.42 -20.09 21.57
C SER A 22 18.98 -18.67 21.70
N ASP A 23 18.11 -17.66 21.52
CA ASP A 23 18.00 -16.47 22.38
C ASP A 23 16.83 -15.57 21.91
N GLU A 24 15.75 -15.55 22.69
CA GLU A 24 14.72 -14.50 22.74
C GLU A 24 14.96 -13.68 24.03
N PRO A 25 14.64 -12.37 24.14
CA PRO A 25 13.26 -11.88 24.02
C PRO A 25 13.09 -10.44 23.49
N THR A 26 11.90 -10.09 23.02
CA THR A 26 11.07 -8.94 23.47
C THR A 26 9.81 -8.89 22.61
N GLU A 27 8.75 -9.50 23.14
CA GLU A 27 7.40 -9.47 22.60
C GLU A 27 6.84 -8.03 22.64
N SER A 28 6.72 -7.38 21.48
CA SER A 28 5.76 -6.28 21.30
C SER A 28 4.46 -6.88 20.76
N ALA A 29 3.44 -6.88 21.63
CA ALA A 29 2.10 -7.37 21.38
C ALA A 29 1.48 -6.79 20.08
N PHE A 30 1.51 -7.58 19.01
CA PHE A 30 0.61 -7.43 17.88
C PHE A 30 0.06 -8.81 17.51
N PRO A 31 -1.26 -8.93 17.27
CA PRO A 31 -1.88 -10.20 16.96
C PRO A 31 -1.26 -10.80 15.70
N THR A 32 -0.90 -12.07 15.81
CA THR A 32 -0.23 -12.87 14.80
C THR A 32 -1.05 -12.98 13.51
N ASN A 33 -0.33 -12.75 12.41
CA ASN A 33 -0.68 -12.83 10.99
C ASN A 33 -1.87 -13.74 10.59
N PRO A 34 -2.93 -13.18 9.98
CA PRO A 34 -3.88 -13.95 9.17
C PRO A 34 -3.58 -13.90 7.66
N VAL A 35 -2.52 -13.21 7.20
CA VAL A 35 -2.30 -12.92 5.77
C VAL A 35 -1.48 -14.00 5.04
N ALA A 36 -1.08 -15.08 5.71
CA ALA A 36 -0.18 -16.07 5.13
C ALA A 36 -0.84 -17.04 4.11
N ASN A 37 -2.17 -17.19 4.14
CA ASN A 37 -2.98 -18.04 3.23
C ASN A 37 -4.47 -17.72 3.36
N LEU A 38 -4.97 -16.62 2.77
CA LEU A 38 -6.34 -16.17 3.04
C LEU A 38 -7.28 -16.41 1.87
N PRO A 39 -8.27 -17.33 2.00
CA PRO A 39 -9.47 -17.30 1.21
C PRO A 39 -10.11 -15.91 1.32
N SER A 40 -10.61 -15.40 0.20
CA SER A 40 -11.14 -14.05 0.00
C SER A 40 -12.42 -13.75 0.79
N THR A 41 -12.41 -13.87 2.13
CA THR A 41 -13.55 -13.45 2.94
C THR A 41 -13.68 -11.93 2.90
N HIS A 42 -14.91 -11.42 2.94
CA HIS A 42 -15.20 -10.00 2.86
C HIS A 42 -14.53 -9.17 3.97
N ARG A 43 -14.38 -9.74 5.19
CA ARG A 43 -13.73 -9.08 6.33
C ARG A 43 -12.23 -8.87 6.07
N ASN A 44 -11.60 -9.86 5.46
CA ASN A 44 -10.19 -9.84 5.12
C ASN A 44 -9.89 -8.84 3.99
N ILE A 45 -10.80 -8.73 3.01
CA ILE A 45 -10.68 -7.76 1.91
C ILE A 45 -10.70 -6.32 2.42
N LYS A 46 -11.60 -5.97 3.36
CA LYS A 46 -11.67 -4.61 3.93
C LYS A 46 -10.39 -4.23 4.67
N PHE A 47 -9.79 -5.17 5.40
CA PHE A 47 -8.50 -4.94 6.06
C PHE A 47 -7.39 -4.71 5.02
N ILE A 48 -7.35 -5.51 3.96
CA ILE A 48 -6.37 -5.37 2.87
C ILE A 48 -6.54 -4.02 2.14
N GLN A 49 -7.78 -3.58 1.92
CA GLN A 49 -8.05 -2.25 1.34
C GLN A 49 -7.54 -1.13 2.25
N LEU A 50 -7.77 -1.24 3.56
CA LEU A 50 -7.33 -0.25 4.53
C LEU A 50 -5.80 -0.15 4.57
N ILE A 51 -5.10 -1.28 4.66
CA ILE A 51 -3.63 -1.27 4.70
C ILE A 51 -3.07 -0.70 3.39
N LEU A 52 -3.68 -1.00 2.26
CA LEU A 52 -3.30 -0.45 0.96
C LEU A 52 -3.48 1.08 0.91
N VAL A 53 -4.60 1.61 1.40
CA VAL A 53 -4.80 3.07 1.51
C VAL A 53 -3.74 3.71 2.40
N LEU A 54 -3.42 3.10 3.54
CA LEU A 54 -2.39 3.61 4.44
C LEU A 54 -0.98 3.54 3.83
N MET A 55 -0.69 2.52 3.02
CA MET A 55 0.56 2.44 2.26
C MET A 55 0.65 3.55 1.22
N LEU A 56 -0.41 3.81 0.47
CA LEU A 56 -0.48 4.93 -0.48
C LEU A 56 -0.31 6.28 0.23
N HIS A 57 -1.00 6.47 1.35
CA HIS A 57 -0.82 7.66 2.18
C HIS A 57 0.65 7.83 2.57
N SER A 58 1.27 6.79 3.12
CA SER A 58 2.66 6.82 3.59
C SER A 58 3.66 7.09 2.47
N PHE A 59 3.36 6.63 1.24
CA PHE A 59 4.19 6.87 0.06
C PHE A 59 4.17 8.35 -0.38
N TYR A 60 3.01 9.00 -0.37
CA TYR A 60 2.88 10.39 -0.81
C TYR A 60 3.00 11.42 0.32
N CYS A 61 2.84 11.01 1.58
CA CYS A 61 2.91 11.89 2.74
C CYS A 61 4.36 12.33 3.01
N ARG A 62 4.66 13.62 2.80
CA ARG A 62 5.98 14.21 3.07
C ARG A 62 6.18 14.71 4.50
N ARG A 63 5.12 14.74 5.31
CA ARG A 63 5.21 15.23 6.70
C ARG A 63 6.04 14.28 7.57
N GLU A 64 6.93 14.83 8.37
CA GLU A 64 7.70 14.10 9.38
C GLU A 64 6.80 13.70 10.56
N SER A 65 6.01 14.65 11.06
CA SER A 65 4.98 14.45 12.08
C SER A 65 3.58 14.33 11.45
N CYS A 66 3.25 13.14 10.95
CA CYS A 66 1.90 12.87 10.47
C CYS A 66 0.95 12.52 11.63
N ALA A 67 -0.27 13.08 11.62
CA ALA A 67 -1.32 12.72 12.59
C ALA A 67 -1.81 11.26 12.43
N VAL A 68 -1.53 10.62 11.30
CA VAL A 68 -1.81 9.20 11.09
C VAL A 68 -0.74 8.37 11.80
N THR A 69 -1.11 7.76 12.92
CA THR A 69 -0.22 7.02 13.84
C THR A 69 0.61 5.94 13.13
N THR A 70 0.03 5.24 12.15
CA THR A 70 0.69 4.15 11.43
C THR A 70 1.59 4.63 10.28
N CYS A 71 1.58 5.92 9.94
CA CYS A 71 2.30 6.45 8.77
C CYS A 71 3.82 6.27 8.89
N SER A 72 4.42 6.62 10.03
CA SER A 72 5.87 6.51 10.24
C SER A 72 6.37 5.06 10.17
N MET A 73 5.58 4.13 10.71
CA MET A 73 5.86 2.69 10.67
C MET A 73 5.76 2.16 9.23
N LEU A 74 4.70 2.49 8.50
CA LEU A 74 4.54 2.09 7.10
C LEU A 74 5.58 2.72 6.16
N LYS A 75 6.04 3.95 6.42
CA LYS A 75 7.18 4.55 5.69
C LYS A 75 8.46 3.73 5.85
N ARG A 76 8.77 3.27 7.07
CA ARG A 76 9.92 2.39 7.34
C ARG A 76 9.75 1.05 6.63
N LEU A 77 8.57 0.45 6.72
CA LEU A 77 8.26 -0.81 6.06
C LEU A 77 8.39 -0.70 4.54
N LEU A 78 7.87 0.36 3.91
CA LEU A 78 7.99 0.61 2.48
C LEU A 78 9.44 0.86 2.01
N ARG A 79 10.32 1.41 2.85
CA ARG A 79 11.77 1.46 2.57
C ARG A 79 12.36 0.07 2.58
N HIS A 80 12.05 -0.72 3.61
CA HIS A 80 12.51 -2.10 3.72
C HIS A 80 12.03 -2.97 2.54
N LEU A 81 10.74 -2.90 2.17
CA LEU A 81 10.16 -3.65 1.05
C LEU A 81 10.80 -3.38 -0.31
N ARG A 82 11.47 -2.23 -0.48
CA ARG A 82 12.21 -1.91 -1.72
C ARG A 82 13.56 -2.60 -1.81
N LEU A 83 14.15 -2.95 -0.66
CA LEU A 83 15.50 -3.51 -0.55
C LEU A 83 15.47 -5.00 -0.16
N CYS A 84 14.36 -5.47 0.40
CA CYS A 84 14.24 -6.82 0.92
C CYS A 84 13.78 -7.81 -0.16
N SER A 85 14.59 -8.84 -0.39
CA SER A 85 14.31 -9.98 -1.27
C SER A 85 14.07 -11.30 -0.52
N SER A 86 14.22 -11.32 0.81
CA SER A 86 14.15 -12.55 1.64
C SER A 86 12.76 -13.20 1.70
N GLY A 87 11.71 -12.52 1.22
CA GLY A 87 10.36 -13.08 1.16
C GLY A 87 9.86 -13.58 2.52
N ARG A 88 9.47 -14.86 2.59
CA ARG A 88 8.98 -15.50 3.82
C ARG A 88 10.05 -15.64 4.91
N GLN A 89 11.33 -15.61 4.54
CA GLN A 89 12.46 -15.75 5.46
C GLN A 89 12.87 -14.40 6.08
N CYS A 90 12.21 -13.30 5.71
CA CYS A 90 12.51 -12.01 6.31
C CYS A 90 12.16 -12.01 7.82
N PRO A 91 13.10 -11.61 8.71
CA PRO A 91 12.85 -11.58 10.15
C PRO A 91 11.77 -10.56 10.55
N LEU A 92 11.55 -9.54 9.71
CA LEU A 92 10.51 -8.55 9.94
C LEU A 92 9.13 -9.17 9.66
N ARG A 93 8.37 -9.47 10.74
CA ARG A 93 7.05 -10.14 10.70
C ARG A 93 6.04 -9.54 9.71
N GLN A 94 6.09 -8.23 9.49
CA GLN A 94 5.17 -7.51 8.61
C GLN A 94 5.66 -7.46 7.15
N CYS A 95 6.89 -7.87 6.86
CA CYS A 95 7.49 -7.78 5.53
C CYS A 95 6.75 -8.66 4.52
N TYR A 96 6.78 -9.98 4.73
CA TYR A 96 6.16 -10.93 3.82
C TYR A 96 4.67 -10.62 3.51
N PRO A 97 3.76 -10.51 4.49
CA PRO A 97 2.36 -10.26 4.20
C PRO A 97 2.11 -8.93 3.47
N THR A 98 2.84 -7.88 3.85
CA THR A 98 2.71 -6.56 3.21
C THR A 98 3.32 -6.53 1.81
N SER A 99 4.42 -7.25 1.57
CA SER A 99 5.07 -7.32 0.26
C SER A 99 4.18 -7.98 -0.79
N ILE A 100 3.39 -9.00 -0.42
CA ILE A 100 2.39 -9.62 -1.28
C ILE A 100 1.34 -8.59 -1.72
N ILE A 101 0.79 -7.83 -0.76
CA ILE A 101 -0.22 -6.79 -1.04
C ILE A 101 0.37 -5.70 -1.93
N PHE A 102 1.59 -5.25 -1.64
CA PHE A 102 2.28 -4.23 -2.43
C PHE A 102 2.51 -4.67 -3.87
N ARG A 103 3.00 -5.91 -4.06
CA ARG A 103 3.27 -6.49 -5.38
C ARG A 103 1.99 -6.65 -6.18
N HIS A 104 0.92 -7.13 -5.53
CA HIS A 104 -0.40 -7.20 -6.14
C HIS A 104 -0.83 -5.82 -6.65
N TRP A 105 -0.80 -4.80 -5.80
CA TRP A 105 -1.18 -3.44 -6.20
C TRP A 105 -0.35 -2.90 -7.38
N ARG A 106 0.97 -3.14 -7.38
CA ARG A 106 1.86 -2.64 -8.44
C ARG A 106 1.61 -3.31 -9.80
N GLY A 107 1.26 -4.60 -9.79
CA GLY A 107 1.07 -5.43 -10.98
C GLY A 107 -0.39 -5.67 -11.39
N CYS A 108 -1.38 -5.32 -10.57
CA CYS A 108 -2.78 -5.59 -10.88
C CYS A 108 -3.36 -4.54 -11.83
N ALA A 109 -3.86 -5.00 -12.98
CA ALA A 109 -4.61 -4.19 -13.95
C ALA A 109 -6.09 -4.63 -14.08
N LYS A 110 -6.53 -5.57 -13.23
CA LYS A 110 -7.85 -6.19 -13.33
C LYS A 110 -8.97 -5.24 -12.89
N HIS A 111 -9.94 -4.99 -13.78
CA HIS A 111 -11.02 -4.01 -13.59
C HIS A 111 -12.13 -4.43 -12.60
N ASP A 112 -12.17 -5.69 -12.21
CA ASP A 112 -13.07 -6.29 -11.21
C ASP A 112 -12.28 -6.76 -9.97
N CYS A 113 -11.08 -6.22 -9.75
CA CYS A 113 -10.28 -6.54 -8.57
C CYS A 113 -10.91 -5.96 -7.29
N ASN A 114 -11.39 -6.83 -6.40
CA ASN A 114 -12.01 -6.46 -5.12
C ASN A 114 -11.07 -5.73 -4.13
N ILE A 115 -9.75 -5.80 -4.34
CA ILE A 115 -8.76 -5.08 -3.52
C ILE A 115 -8.49 -3.70 -4.14
N CYS A 116 -8.15 -3.67 -5.43
CA CYS A 116 -7.64 -2.46 -6.08
C CYS A 116 -8.77 -1.50 -6.49
N MET A 117 -9.89 -2.03 -7.00
CA MET A 117 -10.94 -1.20 -7.61
C MET A 117 -11.62 -0.23 -6.65
N PRO A 118 -11.96 -0.60 -5.41
CA PRO A 118 -12.56 0.35 -4.47
C PRO A 118 -11.63 1.52 -4.15
N VAL A 119 -10.31 1.27 -4.05
CA VAL A 119 -9.30 2.30 -3.82
C VAL A 119 -9.17 3.22 -5.03
N ILE A 120 -9.10 2.66 -6.24
CA ILE A 120 -9.04 3.44 -7.51
C ILE A 120 -10.32 4.25 -7.72
N ALA A 121 -11.49 3.69 -7.43
CA ALA A 121 -12.76 4.38 -7.57
C ALA A 121 -12.85 5.56 -6.59
N ALA A 122 -12.39 5.38 -5.35
CA ALA A 122 -12.37 6.45 -4.35
C ALA A 122 -11.48 7.63 -4.79
N THR A 123 -10.27 7.37 -5.31
CA THR A 123 -9.37 8.43 -5.77
C THR A 123 -9.95 9.20 -6.96
N LYS A 124 -10.56 8.50 -7.93
CA LYS A 124 -11.27 9.14 -9.06
C LYS A 124 -12.41 10.04 -8.59
N ARG A 125 -13.25 9.56 -7.68
CA ARG A 125 -14.37 10.35 -7.11
C ARG A 125 -13.88 11.61 -6.39
N VAL A 126 -12.77 11.52 -5.66
CA VAL A 126 -12.15 12.70 -5.02
C VAL A 126 -11.71 13.71 -6.07
N ALA A 127 -10.98 13.27 -7.10
CA ALA A 127 -10.53 14.14 -8.19
C ALA A 127 -11.69 14.81 -8.94
N GLU A 128 -12.77 14.07 -9.22
CA GLU A 128 -13.99 14.60 -9.84
C GLU A 128 -14.69 15.65 -8.97
N ARG A 129 -14.82 15.38 -7.66
CA ARG A 129 -15.40 16.34 -6.71
C ARG A 129 -14.56 17.62 -6.65
N GLU A 130 -13.24 17.51 -6.62
CA GLU A 130 -12.35 18.67 -6.64
C GLU A 130 -12.48 19.46 -7.95
N ARG A 131 -12.52 18.79 -9.10
CA ARG A 131 -12.72 19.43 -10.40
C ARG A 131 -14.05 20.18 -10.45
N ARG A 132 -15.13 19.56 -9.97
CA ARG A 132 -16.46 20.19 -9.88
C ARG A 132 -16.42 21.41 -8.96
N ARG A 133 -15.78 21.31 -7.79
CA ARG A 133 -15.63 22.42 -6.84
C ARG A 133 -14.88 23.60 -7.45
N ARG A 134 -13.79 23.35 -8.19
CA ARG A 134 -13.04 24.41 -8.89
C ARG A 134 -13.89 25.09 -9.96
N MET A 135 -14.64 24.33 -10.76
CA MET A 135 -15.54 24.89 -11.76
C MET A 135 -16.65 25.75 -11.14
N LEU A 136 -17.26 25.29 -10.04
CA LEU A 136 -18.25 26.06 -9.29
C LEU A 136 -17.64 27.35 -8.74
N GLN A 137 -16.42 27.30 -8.19
CA GLN A 137 -15.73 28.48 -7.70
C GLN A 137 -15.48 29.52 -8.81
N VAL A 138 -15.09 29.09 -10.02
CA VAL A 138 -14.94 30.00 -11.17
C VAL A 138 -16.28 30.61 -11.57
N LYS A 139 -17.35 29.79 -11.67
CA LYS A 139 -18.70 30.27 -11.96
C LYS A 139 -19.16 31.32 -10.96
N THR A 140 -18.99 31.08 -9.65
CA THR A 140 -19.33 32.04 -8.60
C THR A 140 -18.56 33.35 -8.74
N ARG A 141 -17.25 33.29 -9.02
CA ARG A 141 -16.43 34.51 -9.23
C ARG A 141 -16.91 35.32 -10.44
N LEU A 142 -17.26 34.66 -11.54
CA LEU A 142 -17.78 35.33 -12.74
C LEU A 142 -19.13 35.99 -12.46
N LEU A 143 -20.05 35.28 -11.81
CA LEU A 143 -21.36 35.84 -11.44
C LEU A 143 -21.22 37.05 -10.51
N ASN A 144 -20.38 36.97 -9.50
CA ASN A 144 -20.13 38.09 -8.59
C ASN A 144 -19.53 39.30 -9.32
N ARG A 145 -18.64 39.08 -10.30
CA ARG A 145 -18.07 40.15 -11.11
C ARG A 145 -19.13 40.82 -11.99
N LEU A 146 -20.01 40.04 -12.63
CA LEU A 146 -21.10 40.58 -13.44
C LEU A 146 -22.08 41.40 -12.58
N ASN A 147 -22.41 40.92 -11.39
CA ASN A 147 -23.30 41.63 -10.45
C ASN A 147 -22.74 42.95 -9.92
N HIS A 148 -21.42 43.16 -9.97
CA HIS A 148 -20.81 44.44 -9.57
C HIS A 148 -20.73 45.44 -10.73
N ILE A 149 -20.96 44.99 -11.97
CA ILE A 149 -20.95 45.83 -13.16
C ILE A 149 -22.35 46.39 -13.45
N LEU A 150 -23.38 45.64 -13.07
CA LEU A 150 -24.79 46.04 -13.14
C LEU A 150 -25.19 46.84 -11.90
#